data_AF-A0A932C7B9-F1
#
_entry.id   AF-A0A932C7B9-F1
#
_cell.length_a   1.000
_cell.length_b   1.000
_cell.length_c   1.000
_cell.angle_alpha   90.00
_cell.angle_beta   90.00
_cell.angle_gamma   90.00
#
_symmetry.space_group_name_H-M   'P 1'
#
loop_
_entity.id
_entity.type
_entity.pdbx_description
1 polymer ?
#
loop_
_entity_poly.entity_id
_entity_poly.type
_entity_poly.pdbx_seq_one_letter_code
_entity_poly.pdbx_strand_id
1 'polypeptide(L)'
;MTRALFTLAWLLAAGAPVAAQEVQRHGLVFERWVRDTFFDGYKPASYTQRWDIPAAANQRHGGIPVNPKAIKYGTAIDLGDALRQYEIDEPFLLVVGFWQQDGDVKRVVNILAAEISPALWRQLWGPVTYDDLRRLDALIKDTGPSVEETRKRALKMKNSPPFTAAVIQMNPKIDTHGQRRLQCSIRFADAFKYLAPGADPKPQEHPALFGVEYPGPIASAPRALKKP
;
A
#
# COMPACT_ATOMS: atom_id res chain seq x y z
N MET A 1 56.09 -11.85 -35.16
CA MET A 1 54.72 -11.31 -35.15
C MET A 1 54.26 -11.24 -33.70
N THR A 2 54.29 -10.03 -33.16
CA THR A 2 54.27 -9.72 -31.73
C THR A 2 52.84 -9.62 -31.23
N ARG A 3 52.55 -10.28 -30.10
CA ARG A 3 51.25 -10.27 -29.41
C ARG A 3 50.93 -8.86 -28.91
N ALA A 4 49.74 -8.34 -29.23
CA ALA A 4 49.17 -7.18 -28.55
C ALA A 4 48.00 -7.65 -27.69
N LEU A 5 48.21 -7.65 -26.37
CA LEU A 5 47.16 -7.76 -25.35
C LEU A 5 46.54 -6.37 -25.19
N PHE A 6 45.24 -6.25 -25.43
CA PHE A 6 44.45 -5.11 -24.96
C PHE A 6 43.57 -5.57 -23.81
N THR A 7 43.83 -5.03 -22.63
CA THR A 7 43.01 -5.10 -21.42
C THR A 7 42.73 -3.69 -20.92
N LEU A 8 41.64 -3.56 -20.16
CA LEU A 8 41.07 -2.38 -19.47
C LEU A 8 40.14 -1.48 -20.33
N ALA A 9 39.00 -1.01 -19.84
CA ALA A 9 38.34 -1.16 -18.54
C ALA A 9 36.84 -0.82 -18.73
N TRP A 10 35.94 -1.67 -18.24
CA TRP A 10 34.52 -1.31 -18.08
C TRP A 10 34.35 -0.64 -16.71
N LEU A 11 34.28 0.68 -16.69
CA LEU A 11 33.76 1.45 -15.56
C LEU A 11 32.22 1.35 -15.58
N LEU A 12 31.68 0.36 -14.88
CA LEU A 12 30.26 0.33 -14.53
C LEU A 12 30.01 1.35 -13.43
N ALA A 13 29.53 2.54 -13.82
CA ALA A 13 28.97 3.50 -12.89
C ALA A 13 27.65 2.93 -12.33
N ALA A 14 27.73 2.29 -11.16
CA ALA A 14 26.57 1.87 -10.37
C ALA A 14 25.88 3.09 -9.74
N GLY A 15 25.13 3.85 -10.55
CA GLY A 15 24.31 4.97 -10.10
C GLY A 15 22.84 4.58 -10.01
N ALA A 16 22.38 4.20 -8.82
CA ALA A 16 21.06 4.49 -8.20
C ALA A 16 20.45 3.32 -7.39
N PRO A 17 20.72 3.26 -6.07
CA PRO A 17 19.82 2.58 -5.12
C PRO A 17 19.20 3.52 -4.06
N VAL A 18 19.68 4.75 -3.91
CA VAL A 18 19.35 5.61 -2.75
C VAL A 18 17.88 6.05 -2.74
N ALA A 19 17.33 6.43 -3.90
CA ALA A 19 15.97 6.99 -3.97
C ALA A 19 14.86 5.95 -3.69
N ALA A 20 15.04 4.69 -4.11
CA ALA A 20 14.07 3.63 -3.83
C ALA A 20 14.09 3.21 -2.35
N GLN A 21 15.27 3.29 -1.71
CA GLN A 21 15.47 2.91 -0.31
C GLN A 21 14.81 3.89 0.68
N GLU A 22 14.82 5.20 0.38
CA GLU A 22 14.13 6.21 1.20
C GLU A 22 12.60 6.13 1.08
N VAL A 23 12.07 5.78 -0.11
CA VAL A 23 10.63 5.67 -0.38
C VAL A 23 9.96 4.59 0.49
N GLN A 24 10.70 3.53 0.88
CA GLN A 24 10.16 2.48 1.76
C GLN A 24 10.48 2.72 3.24
N ARG A 25 11.52 3.49 3.59
CA ARG A 25 11.99 3.63 4.97
C ARG A 25 10.92 4.12 5.95
N HIS A 26 10.16 5.15 5.59
CA HIS A 26 9.18 5.73 6.50
C HIS A 26 7.96 4.82 6.74
N GLY A 27 7.50 4.10 5.71
CA GLY A 27 6.49 3.05 5.90
C GLY A 27 6.99 1.94 6.82
N LEU A 28 8.24 1.51 6.60
CA LEU A 28 8.89 0.51 7.45
C LEU A 28 9.09 0.96 8.90
N VAL A 29 9.26 2.27 9.17
CA VAL A 29 9.37 2.79 10.54
C VAL A 29 8.04 2.69 11.27
N PHE A 30 6.95 3.15 10.66
CA PHE A 30 5.62 3.03 11.28
C PHE A 30 5.21 1.57 11.47
N GLU A 31 5.36 0.72 10.43
CA GLU A 31 5.05 -0.71 10.52
C GLU A 31 5.90 -1.41 11.60
N ARG A 32 7.17 -1.03 11.73
CA ARG A 32 8.04 -1.54 12.79
C ARG A 32 7.55 -1.11 14.17
N TRP A 33 7.21 0.16 14.37
CA TRP A 33 6.64 0.62 15.64
C TRP A 33 5.40 -0.17 16.01
N VAL A 34 4.47 -0.38 15.06
CA VAL A 34 3.28 -1.21 15.28
C VAL A 34 3.67 -2.62 15.77
N ARG A 35 4.60 -3.29 15.07
CA ARG A 35 5.05 -4.64 15.45
C ARG A 35 5.76 -4.71 16.79
N ASP A 36 6.70 -3.79 17.03
CA ASP A 36 7.54 -3.78 18.23
C ASP A 36 6.72 -3.41 19.48
N THR A 37 5.74 -2.51 19.35
CA THR A 37 4.93 -2.04 20.48
C THR A 37 3.76 -2.96 20.82
N PHE A 38 3.07 -3.55 19.83
CA PHE A 38 1.80 -4.25 20.06
C PHE A 38 1.83 -5.75 19.74
N PHE A 39 2.84 -6.23 19.03
CA PHE A 39 2.89 -7.60 18.48
C PHE A 39 4.23 -8.28 18.75
N ASP A 40 4.80 -8.03 19.92
CA ASP A 40 6.02 -8.68 20.45
C ASP A 40 7.22 -8.65 19.48
N GLY A 41 7.33 -7.59 18.68
CA GLY A 41 8.40 -7.42 17.70
C GLY A 41 8.35 -8.45 16.57
N TYR A 42 7.14 -8.94 16.22
CA TYR A 42 6.95 -9.92 15.16
C TYR A 42 7.75 -9.59 13.89
N LYS A 43 8.42 -10.60 13.35
CA LYS A 43 9.19 -10.50 12.10
C LYS A 43 8.53 -11.36 11.03
N PRO A 44 8.08 -10.76 9.90
CA PRO A 44 7.57 -11.52 8.77
C PRO A 44 8.55 -12.60 8.31
N ALA A 45 8.05 -13.82 8.11
CA ALA A 45 8.86 -14.93 7.61
C ALA A 45 9.22 -14.73 6.12
N SER A 46 8.32 -14.08 5.37
CA SER A 46 8.52 -13.72 3.97
C SER A 46 7.76 -12.43 3.65
N TYR A 47 8.25 -11.65 2.70
CA TYR A 47 7.52 -10.50 2.16
C TYR A 47 6.27 -10.90 1.36
N THR A 48 6.13 -12.18 1.00
CA THR A 48 4.99 -12.71 0.23
C THR A 48 3.88 -13.28 1.10
N GLN A 49 4.06 -13.33 2.42
CA GLN A 49 3.06 -13.89 3.31
C GLN A 49 1.71 -13.15 3.20
N ARG A 50 0.62 -13.79 3.62
CA ARG A 50 -0.74 -13.25 3.46
C ARG A 50 -0.95 -11.97 4.27
N TRP A 51 -0.44 -11.95 5.50
CA TRP A 51 -0.64 -10.89 6.47
C TRP A 51 0.68 -10.37 7.00
N ASP A 52 0.81 -9.05 7.14
CA ASP A 52 2.00 -8.42 7.69
C ASP A 52 2.24 -8.88 9.14
N ILE A 53 1.16 -9.09 9.90
CA ILE A 53 1.16 -9.75 11.21
C ILE A 53 0.02 -10.79 11.21
N PRO A 54 0.32 -12.10 11.33
CA PRO A 54 -0.72 -13.13 11.34
C PRO A 54 -1.48 -13.13 12.68
N ALA A 55 -2.69 -13.70 12.66
CA ALA A 55 -3.54 -13.92 13.85
C ALA A 55 -2.78 -14.50 15.06
N ALA A 56 -1.94 -15.52 14.83
CA ALA A 56 -1.15 -16.16 15.88
C ALA A 56 -0.15 -15.24 16.59
N ALA A 57 0.27 -14.14 15.94
CA ALA A 57 1.13 -13.12 16.53
C ALA A 57 0.35 -11.99 17.21
N ASN A 58 -0.97 -11.92 17.02
CA ASN A 58 -1.85 -10.93 17.63
C ASN A 58 -2.56 -11.49 18.87
N GLN A 59 -1.82 -11.65 19.97
CA GLN A 59 -2.38 -12.23 21.20
C GLN A 59 -3.24 -11.25 22.02
N ARG A 60 -3.11 -9.94 21.80
CA ARG A 60 -3.67 -8.90 22.68
C ARG A 60 -4.80 -8.09 22.04
N HIS A 61 -4.98 -8.18 20.73
CA HIS A 61 -5.95 -7.39 19.97
C HIS A 61 -6.85 -8.28 19.12
N GLY A 62 -7.48 -9.28 19.76
CA GLY A 62 -8.55 -10.08 19.18
C GLY A 62 -8.15 -11.37 18.46
N GLY A 63 -6.85 -11.69 18.35
CA GLY A 63 -6.44 -12.92 17.67
C GLY A 63 -6.69 -12.91 16.17
N ILE A 64 -6.81 -11.73 15.56
CA ILE A 64 -7.07 -11.56 14.13
C ILE A 64 -5.81 -11.05 13.40
N PRO A 65 -5.65 -11.32 12.09
CA PRO A 65 -4.53 -10.78 11.34
C PRO A 65 -4.53 -9.24 11.30
N VAL A 66 -3.35 -8.64 11.18
CA VAL A 66 -3.17 -7.18 11.18
C VAL A 66 -2.42 -6.73 9.94
N ASN A 67 -2.92 -5.68 9.31
CA ASN A 67 -2.30 -5.02 8.15
C ASN A 67 -1.98 -3.56 8.51
N PRO A 68 -0.75 -3.25 8.94
CA PRO A 68 -0.30 -1.88 9.14
C PRO A 68 0.06 -1.22 7.80
N LYS A 69 -0.27 0.07 7.68
CA LYS A 69 0.05 0.90 6.52
C LYS A 69 0.46 2.30 6.97
N ALA A 70 1.41 2.90 6.25
CA ALA A 70 1.73 4.31 6.39
C ALA A 70 1.38 5.06 5.11
N ILE A 71 0.44 5.99 5.19
CA ILE A 71 -0.17 6.65 4.02
C ILE A 71 -0.07 8.17 4.18
N LYS A 72 0.07 8.90 3.08
CA LYS A 72 0.04 10.37 3.16
C LYS A 72 -1.36 10.82 3.62
N TYR A 73 -1.41 11.77 4.55
CA TYR A 73 -2.66 12.33 5.05
C TYR A 73 -3.51 12.90 3.89
N GLY A 74 -4.81 12.57 3.89
CA GLY A 74 -5.76 12.98 2.87
C GLY A 74 -5.71 12.19 1.55
N THR A 75 -4.81 11.20 1.40
CA THR A 75 -4.75 10.35 0.20
C THR A 75 -5.43 9.00 0.40
N ALA A 76 -5.73 8.30 -0.69
CA ALA A 76 -6.28 6.95 -0.64
C ALA A 76 -5.32 5.97 0.06
N ILE A 77 -5.89 4.99 0.74
CA ILE A 77 -5.16 3.91 1.42
C ILE A 77 -4.93 2.80 0.39
N ASP A 78 -3.67 2.57 0.01
CA ASP A 78 -3.30 1.50 -0.92
C ASP A 78 -3.38 0.13 -0.24
N LEU A 79 -4.19 -0.78 -0.79
CA LEU A 79 -4.47 -2.09 -0.21
C LEU A 79 -3.62 -3.22 -0.82
N GLY A 80 -2.96 -2.97 -1.94
CA GLY A 80 -2.15 -3.96 -2.65
C GLY A 80 -2.94 -4.66 -3.76
N ASP A 81 -2.65 -5.94 -4.00
CA ASP A 81 -3.23 -6.73 -5.09
C ASP A 81 -4.75 -6.93 -4.93
N ALA A 82 -5.52 -6.57 -5.96
CA ALA A 82 -6.98 -6.56 -5.85
C ALA A 82 -7.59 -7.96 -5.71
N LEU A 83 -7.03 -8.99 -6.37
CA LEU A 83 -7.57 -10.34 -6.31
C LEU A 83 -7.34 -10.93 -4.91
N ARG A 84 -6.14 -10.77 -4.37
CA ARG A 84 -5.83 -11.21 -2.99
C ARG A 84 -6.69 -10.50 -1.95
N GLN A 85 -6.91 -9.19 -2.11
CA GLN A 85 -7.77 -8.43 -1.21
C GLN A 85 -9.24 -8.85 -1.34
N TYR A 86 -9.71 -9.17 -2.56
CA TYR A 86 -11.04 -9.73 -2.77
C TYR A 86 -11.20 -11.13 -2.19
N GLU A 87 -10.14 -11.90 -1.92
CA GLU A 87 -10.28 -13.24 -1.36
C GLU A 87 -10.35 -13.25 0.18
N ILE A 88 -10.17 -12.10 0.85
CA ILE A 88 -10.20 -12.03 2.31
C ILE A 88 -11.60 -12.36 2.85
N ASP A 89 -11.69 -13.50 3.51
CA ASP A 89 -12.90 -14.11 4.06
C ASP A 89 -12.88 -14.25 5.59
N GLU A 90 -11.85 -13.71 6.22
CA GLU A 90 -11.62 -13.70 7.68
C GLU A 90 -11.60 -12.25 8.21
N PRO A 91 -11.96 -12.02 9.48
CA PRO A 91 -11.83 -10.70 10.09
C PRO A 91 -10.35 -10.29 10.16
N PHE A 92 -10.06 -9.01 10.05
CA PHE A 92 -8.71 -8.48 10.17
C PHE A 92 -8.70 -7.04 10.69
N LEU A 93 -7.56 -6.63 11.21
CA LEU A 93 -7.33 -5.27 11.73
C LEU A 93 -6.52 -4.47 10.71
N LEU A 94 -7.12 -3.42 10.14
CA LEU A 94 -6.41 -2.46 9.31
C LEU A 94 -5.92 -1.31 10.19
N VAL A 95 -4.60 -1.16 10.31
CA VAL A 95 -3.96 -0.07 11.07
C VAL A 95 -3.31 0.89 10.09
N VAL A 96 -3.70 2.16 10.10
CA VAL A 96 -3.21 3.16 9.14
C VAL A 96 -2.67 4.37 9.87
N GLY A 97 -1.36 4.60 9.77
CA GLY A 97 -0.73 5.84 10.16
C GLY A 97 -0.75 6.83 9.00
N PHE A 98 -1.43 7.96 9.17
CA PHE A 98 -1.45 9.04 8.19
C PHE A 98 -0.35 10.05 8.48
N TRP A 99 0.54 10.30 7.52
CA TRP A 99 1.65 11.21 7.69
C TRP A 99 1.53 12.49 6.84
N GLN A 100 2.08 13.59 7.34
CA GLN A 100 2.30 14.83 6.60
C GLN A 100 3.79 15.10 6.48
N GLN A 101 4.20 15.72 5.37
CA GLN A 101 5.56 16.22 5.21
C GLN A 101 5.66 17.56 5.92
N ASP A 102 6.63 17.70 6.82
CA ASP A 102 6.92 18.90 7.60
C ASP A 102 8.43 19.16 7.55
N GLY A 103 8.85 20.10 6.70
CA GLY A 103 10.28 20.29 6.39
C GLY A 103 10.93 18.98 5.95
N ASP A 104 12.00 18.58 6.64
CA ASP A 104 12.78 17.36 6.37
C ASP A 104 12.29 16.13 7.14
N VAL A 105 11.11 16.21 7.74
CA VAL A 105 10.52 15.09 8.48
C VAL A 105 9.12 14.76 7.99
N LYS A 106 8.69 13.53 8.25
CA LYS A 106 7.32 13.07 8.10
C LYS A 106 6.72 12.87 9.47
N ARG A 107 5.72 13.68 9.81
CA ARG A 107 4.98 13.55 11.06
C ARG A 107 3.79 12.65 10.83
N VAL A 108 3.62 11.59 11.62
CA VAL A 108 2.32 10.90 11.68
C VAL A 108 1.37 11.84 12.42
N VAL A 109 0.22 12.14 11.82
CA VAL A 109 -0.75 13.12 12.31
C VAL A 109 -2.12 12.51 12.58
N ASN A 110 -2.36 11.25 12.22
CA ASN A 110 -3.61 10.56 12.57
C ASN A 110 -3.33 9.06 12.49
N ILE A 111 -3.91 8.27 13.39
CA ILE A 111 -3.87 6.81 13.32
C ILE A 111 -5.29 6.27 13.34
N LEU A 112 -5.61 5.46 12.34
CA LEU A 112 -6.85 4.71 12.24
C LEU A 112 -6.56 3.24 12.56
N ALA A 113 -7.35 2.64 13.45
CA ALA A 113 -7.36 1.19 13.66
C ALA A 113 -8.80 0.69 13.50
N ALA A 114 -9.05 -0.07 12.44
CA ALA A 114 -10.37 -0.58 12.12
C ALA A 114 -10.36 -2.11 12.10
N GLU A 115 -11.17 -2.72 12.96
CA GLU A 115 -11.52 -4.13 12.82
C GLU A 115 -12.54 -4.27 11.70
N ILE A 116 -12.23 -5.11 10.72
CA ILE A 116 -13.02 -5.28 9.50
C ILE A 116 -13.55 -6.71 9.49
N SER A 117 -14.88 -6.85 9.56
CA SER A 117 -15.53 -8.15 9.38
C SER A 117 -15.57 -8.54 7.90
N PRO A 118 -15.65 -9.85 7.59
CA PRO A 118 -15.82 -10.31 6.21
C PRO A 118 -17.05 -9.69 5.53
N ALA A 119 -18.15 -9.54 6.27
CA ALA A 119 -19.39 -8.95 5.75
C ALA A 119 -19.21 -7.47 5.34
N LEU A 120 -18.58 -6.67 6.20
CA LEU A 120 -18.23 -5.29 5.85
C LEU A 120 -17.29 -5.26 4.65
N TRP A 121 -16.25 -6.10 4.63
CA TRP A 121 -15.31 -6.16 3.52
C TRP A 121 -15.99 -6.48 2.19
N ARG A 122 -16.89 -7.47 2.16
CA ARG A 122 -17.71 -7.80 0.97
C ARG A 122 -18.55 -6.61 0.50
N GLN A 123 -19.16 -5.87 1.43
CA GLN A 123 -19.97 -4.70 1.10
C GLN A 123 -19.18 -3.62 0.36
N LEU A 124 -17.91 -3.40 0.71
CA LEU A 124 -17.07 -2.39 0.05
C LEU A 124 -16.68 -2.75 -1.39
N TRP A 125 -16.68 -4.05 -1.70
CA TRP A 125 -16.48 -4.56 -3.06
C TRP A 125 -17.74 -4.50 -3.91
N GLY A 126 -18.93 -4.64 -3.32
CA GLY A 126 -20.19 -4.67 -4.05
C GLY A 126 -20.39 -3.42 -4.93
N PRO A 127 -20.78 -3.56 -6.21
CA PRO A 127 -21.27 -4.77 -6.89
C PRO A 127 -20.19 -5.55 -7.68
N VAL A 128 -18.90 -5.31 -7.47
CA VAL A 128 -17.80 -5.98 -8.19
C VAL A 128 -17.73 -7.46 -7.80
N THR A 129 -17.67 -8.34 -8.80
CA THR A 129 -17.45 -9.77 -8.65
C THR A 129 -15.99 -10.15 -8.85
N TYR A 130 -15.61 -11.36 -8.44
CA TYR A 130 -14.26 -11.88 -8.72
C TYR A 130 -13.99 -11.96 -10.22
N ASP A 131 -14.98 -12.35 -11.03
CA ASP A 131 -14.84 -12.44 -12.49
C ASP A 131 -14.63 -11.07 -13.14
N ASP A 132 -15.23 -10.01 -12.60
CA ASP A 132 -14.92 -8.63 -13.04
C ASP A 132 -13.44 -8.32 -12.82
N LEU A 133 -12.89 -8.65 -11.65
CA LEU A 133 -11.48 -8.44 -11.32
C LEU A 133 -10.56 -9.28 -12.22
N ARG A 134 -10.89 -10.56 -12.46
CA ARG A 134 -10.11 -11.42 -13.37
C ARG A 134 -10.08 -10.88 -14.79
N ARG A 135 -11.21 -10.36 -15.29
CA ARG A 135 -11.28 -9.74 -16.63
C ARG A 135 -10.39 -8.51 -16.73
N LEU A 136 -10.42 -7.64 -15.72
CA LEU A 136 -9.56 -6.45 -15.68
C LEU A 136 -8.07 -6.81 -15.51
N ASP A 137 -7.74 -7.78 -14.65
CA ASP A 137 -6.37 -8.25 -14.45
C ASP A 137 -5.79 -8.92 -15.72
N ALA A 138 -6.58 -9.75 -16.39
CA ALA A 138 -6.20 -10.35 -17.67
C ALA A 138 -5.92 -9.27 -18.73
N LEU A 139 -6.78 -8.25 -18.82
CA LEU A 139 -6.57 -7.11 -19.71
C LEU A 139 -5.27 -6.36 -19.40
N ILE A 140 -4.94 -6.17 -18.13
CA ILE A 140 -3.70 -5.49 -17.70
C ILE A 140 -2.46 -6.32 -18.04
N LYS A 141 -2.55 -7.64 -17.92
CA LYS A 141 -1.46 -8.58 -18.17
C LYS A 141 -1.27 -8.93 -19.65
N ASP A 142 -2.23 -8.60 -20.51
CA ASP A 142 -2.13 -8.80 -21.97
C ASP A 142 -0.96 -8.00 -22.58
N THR A 143 0.04 -8.72 -23.08
CA THR A 143 1.25 -8.14 -23.69
C THR A 143 1.15 -7.99 -25.22
N GLY A 144 0.01 -8.35 -25.83
CA GLY A 144 -0.19 -8.18 -27.27
C GLY A 144 -0.29 -6.70 -27.69
N PRO A 145 -1.20 -5.89 -27.12
CA PRO A 145 -1.31 -4.48 -27.40
C PRO A 145 -0.16 -3.64 -26.83
N SER A 146 0.00 -2.42 -27.34
CA SER A 146 0.93 -1.44 -26.75
C SER A 146 0.54 -1.10 -25.30
N VAL A 147 1.52 -0.62 -24.52
CA VAL A 147 1.30 -0.14 -23.14
C VAL A 147 0.23 0.95 -23.09
N GLU A 148 0.25 1.88 -24.05
CA GLU A 148 -0.70 3.00 -24.14
C GLU A 148 -2.12 2.51 -24.42
N GLU A 149 -2.28 1.59 -25.37
CA GLU A 149 -3.58 1.01 -25.68
C GLU A 149 -4.12 0.19 -24.51
N THR A 150 -3.26 -0.58 -23.84
CA THR A 150 -3.63 -1.33 -22.63
C THR A 150 -4.10 -0.37 -21.53
N ARG A 151 -3.39 0.74 -21.29
CA ARG A 151 -3.80 1.76 -20.31
C ARG A 151 -5.15 2.36 -20.65
N LYS A 152 -5.39 2.70 -21.92
CA LYS A 152 -6.67 3.26 -22.39
C LYS A 152 -7.83 2.29 -22.16
N ARG A 153 -7.64 1.01 -22.51
CA ARG A 153 -8.64 -0.04 -22.31
C ARG A 153 -8.92 -0.28 -20.82
N ALA A 154 -7.87 -0.38 -20.00
CA ALA A 154 -8.01 -0.57 -18.56
C ALA A 154 -8.69 0.63 -17.87
N LEU A 155 -8.35 1.85 -18.28
CA LEU A 155 -9.00 3.08 -17.80
C LEU A 155 -10.48 3.11 -18.16
N LYS A 156 -10.84 2.74 -19.40
CA LYS A 156 -12.24 2.64 -19.83
C LYS A 156 -13.02 1.63 -18.99
N MET A 157 -12.44 0.44 -18.78
CA MET A 157 -13.08 -0.63 -18.02
C MET A 157 -13.27 -0.23 -16.55
N LYS A 158 -12.23 0.25 -15.87
CA LYS A 158 -12.31 0.62 -14.44
C LYS A 158 -13.22 1.83 -14.16
N ASN A 159 -13.48 2.66 -15.17
CA ASN A 159 -14.39 3.80 -15.09
C ASN A 159 -15.82 3.47 -15.57
N SER A 160 -16.16 2.19 -15.64
CA SER A 160 -17.52 1.70 -15.97
C SER A 160 -18.06 0.82 -14.83
N PRO A 161 -19.39 0.64 -14.71
CA PRO A 161 -19.95 -0.37 -13.82
C PRO A 161 -19.40 -1.78 -14.11
N PRO A 162 -19.20 -2.63 -13.08
CA PRO A 162 -19.56 -2.39 -11.68
C PRO A 162 -18.53 -1.55 -10.89
N PHE A 163 -17.35 -1.30 -11.44
CA PHE A 163 -16.23 -0.68 -10.70
C PHE A 163 -16.52 0.73 -10.19
N THR A 164 -17.31 1.53 -10.90
CA THR A 164 -17.68 2.89 -10.45
C THR A 164 -18.69 2.91 -9.31
N ALA A 165 -19.33 1.78 -9.01
CA ALA A 165 -20.30 1.67 -7.92
C ALA A 165 -19.69 1.12 -6.62
N ALA A 166 -18.50 0.51 -6.68
CA ALA A 166 -17.80 0.01 -5.50
C ALA A 166 -17.14 1.12 -4.69
N VAL A 167 -16.98 0.88 -3.38
CA VAL A 167 -16.20 1.76 -2.50
C VAL A 167 -14.70 1.53 -2.73
N ILE A 168 -14.29 0.27 -2.91
CA ILE A 168 -12.92 -0.09 -3.26
C ILE A 168 -12.65 0.28 -4.72
N GLN A 169 -11.57 1.04 -4.93
CA GLN A 169 -11.18 1.57 -6.23
C GLN A 169 -10.10 0.73 -6.88
N MET A 170 -10.20 0.51 -8.19
CA MET A 170 -9.20 -0.20 -8.99
C MET A 170 -8.10 0.74 -9.48
N ASN A 171 -6.85 0.32 -9.25
CA ASN A 171 -5.62 1.04 -9.58
C ASN A 171 -4.70 0.16 -10.46
N PRO A 172 -5.00 0.02 -11.77
CA PRO A 172 -4.09 -0.66 -12.70
C PRO A 172 -2.71 0.01 -12.71
N LYS A 173 -1.65 -0.77 -12.44
CA LYS A 173 -0.26 -0.36 -12.62
C LYS A 173 0.27 -1.00 -13.89
N ILE A 174 0.42 -0.17 -14.92
CA ILE A 174 0.96 -0.54 -16.23
C ILE A 174 2.08 0.44 -16.53
N ASP A 175 3.34 -0.02 -16.57
CA ASP A 175 4.49 0.81 -16.92
C ASP A 175 5.22 0.31 -18.18
N THR A 176 6.14 1.15 -18.68
CA THR A 176 6.98 0.88 -19.85
C THR A 176 8.13 -0.08 -19.55
N HIS A 177 8.35 -0.43 -18.27
CA HIS A 177 9.39 -1.34 -17.80
C HIS A 177 8.86 -2.76 -17.54
N GLY A 178 7.58 -3.02 -17.89
CA GLY A 178 6.97 -4.34 -17.82
C GLY A 178 6.12 -4.59 -16.57
N GLN A 179 6.00 -3.62 -15.65
CA GLN A 179 5.10 -3.78 -14.51
C GLN A 179 3.64 -3.78 -14.98
N ARG A 180 2.93 -4.87 -14.69
CA ARG A 180 1.51 -5.08 -15.01
C ARG A 180 0.82 -5.74 -13.82
N ARG A 181 0.13 -4.95 -12.98
CA ARG A 181 -0.54 -5.44 -11.76
C ARG A 181 -1.86 -4.71 -11.54
N LEU A 182 -2.89 -5.44 -11.10
CA LEU A 182 -4.13 -4.83 -10.64
C LEU A 182 -4.06 -4.57 -9.13
N GLN A 183 -3.95 -3.30 -8.74
CA GLN A 183 -4.00 -2.91 -7.33
C GLN A 183 -5.35 -2.30 -6.97
N CYS A 184 -5.62 -2.16 -5.68
CA CYS A 184 -6.81 -1.49 -5.18
C CYS A 184 -6.52 -0.54 -4.01
N SER A 185 -7.47 0.37 -3.74
CA SER A 185 -7.40 1.31 -2.63
C SER A 185 -8.80 1.63 -2.09
N ILE A 186 -8.85 2.29 -0.94
CA ILE A 186 -10.04 2.96 -0.40
C ILE A 186 -9.76 4.45 -0.25
N ARG A 187 -10.71 5.32 -0.61
CA ARG A 187 -10.55 6.78 -0.47
C ARG A 187 -10.42 7.15 1.01
N PHE A 188 -9.66 8.20 1.31
CA PHE A 188 -9.48 8.71 2.67
C PHE A 188 -10.82 8.89 3.40
N ALA A 189 -11.74 9.65 2.80
CA ALA A 189 -13.06 9.91 3.38
C ALA A 189 -13.90 8.63 3.54
N ASP A 190 -13.78 7.67 2.62
CA ASP A 190 -14.52 6.40 2.71
C ASP A 190 -14.00 5.50 3.82
N ALA A 191 -12.70 5.57 4.15
CA ALA A 191 -12.14 4.84 5.28
C ALA A 191 -12.79 5.28 6.61
N PHE A 192 -12.88 6.59 6.84
CA PHE A 192 -13.58 7.12 8.02
C PHE A 192 -15.09 6.90 7.94
N LYS A 193 -15.70 6.94 6.75
CA LYS A 193 -17.14 6.70 6.61
C LYS A 193 -17.54 5.25 6.91
N TYR A 194 -16.80 4.28 6.39
CA TYR A 194 -17.21 2.86 6.41
C TYR A 194 -16.43 2.00 7.38
N LEU A 195 -15.13 2.27 7.60
CA LEU A 195 -14.29 1.44 8.45
C LEU A 195 -14.25 1.95 9.89
N ALA A 196 -14.37 3.26 10.12
CA ALA A 196 -14.41 3.85 11.45
C ALA A 196 -15.29 5.11 11.52
N PRO A 197 -16.63 4.99 11.40
CA PRO A 197 -17.56 6.12 11.37
C PRO A 197 -17.53 7.02 12.62
N GLY A 198 -17.00 6.53 13.74
CA GLY A 198 -16.83 7.31 14.97
C GLY A 198 -15.45 7.97 15.14
N ALA A 199 -14.50 7.73 14.24
CA ALA A 199 -13.16 8.28 14.34
C ALA A 199 -13.08 9.70 13.75
N ASP A 200 -12.29 10.58 14.38
CA ASP A 200 -12.02 11.92 13.84
C ASP A 200 -10.98 11.85 12.70
N PRO A 201 -11.33 12.26 11.46
CA PRO A 201 -10.39 12.26 10.35
C PRO A 201 -9.33 13.37 10.44
N LYS A 202 -9.47 14.35 11.33
CA LYS A 202 -8.57 15.51 11.40
C LYS A 202 -7.17 15.14 11.91
N PRO A 203 -6.15 15.95 11.61
CA PRO A 203 -4.85 15.83 12.25
C PRO A 203 -4.98 15.95 13.77
N GLN A 204 -4.26 15.11 14.48
CA GLN A 204 -4.14 15.02 15.92
C GLN A 204 -2.70 15.41 16.28
N GLU A 205 -2.54 16.15 17.38
CA GLU A 205 -1.23 16.55 17.89
C GLU A 205 -0.45 15.34 18.44
N HIS A 206 -1.17 14.45 19.13
CA HIS A 206 -0.65 13.23 19.78
C HIS A 206 -1.38 11.99 19.26
N PRO A 207 -1.16 11.58 18.00
CA PRO A 207 -1.83 10.41 17.44
C PRO A 207 -1.37 9.15 18.19
N ALA A 208 -2.34 8.34 18.59
CA ALA A 208 -2.10 7.13 19.39
C ALA A 208 -2.75 5.89 18.76
N LEU A 209 -2.14 4.73 19.01
CA LEU A 209 -2.71 3.41 18.71
C LEU A 209 -2.88 2.66 20.02
N PHE A 210 -4.08 2.16 20.31
CA PHE A 210 -4.39 1.41 21.53
C PHE A 210 -3.90 2.10 22.83
N GLY A 211 -4.00 3.44 22.87
CA GLY A 211 -3.60 4.24 24.02
C GLY A 211 -2.11 4.58 24.11
N VAL A 212 -1.28 4.11 23.17
CA VAL A 212 0.15 4.45 23.12
C VAL A 212 0.39 5.46 22.01
N GLU A 213 0.94 6.62 22.38
CA GLU A 213 1.31 7.70 21.45
C GLU A 213 2.42 7.26 20.49
N TYR A 214 2.34 7.72 19.23
CA TYR A 214 3.40 7.51 18.25
C TYR A 214 4.62 8.40 18.59
N PRO A 215 5.83 7.81 18.75
CA PRO A 215 6.95 8.47 19.44
C PRO A 215 7.71 9.55 18.65
N GLY A 216 7.32 9.93 17.42
CA GLY A 216 8.07 11.00 16.76
C GLY A 216 7.57 11.51 15.42
N PRO A 217 8.29 12.48 14.86
CA PRO A 217 8.42 12.63 13.41
C PRO A 217 9.51 11.68 12.87
N ILE A 218 9.35 11.22 11.62
CA ILE A 218 10.27 10.33 10.91
C ILE A 218 11.18 11.17 10.01
N ALA A 219 12.50 11.13 10.16
CA ALA A 219 13.43 11.82 9.25
C ALA A 219 13.23 11.35 7.79
N SER A 220 12.91 12.28 6.89
CA SER A 220 12.64 12.03 5.48
C SER A 220 12.55 13.35 4.71
N ALA A 221 13.63 13.79 4.07
CA ALA A 221 13.65 15.02 3.27
C ALA A 221 12.64 14.97 2.08
N PRO A 222 12.09 16.13 1.64
CA PRO A 222 11.23 16.19 0.47
C PRO A 222 11.96 15.79 -0.82
N ARG A 223 11.22 15.21 -1.78
CA ARG A 223 11.78 14.86 -3.08
C ARG A 223 12.10 16.11 -3.90
N ALA A 224 13.29 16.18 -4.48
CA ALA A 224 13.52 17.01 -5.66
C ALA A 224 12.85 16.34 -6.87
N LEU A 225 11.70 16.87 -7.32
CA LEU A 225 11.12 16.45 -8.59
C LEU A 225 12.03 16.95 -9.71
N LYS A 226 12.73 16.04 -10.42
CA LYS A 226 13.28 16.40 -11.72
C LYS A 226 12.09 16.80 -12.61
N LYS A 227 12.05 18.07 -13.03
CA LYS A 227 11.12 18.50 -14.07
C LYS A 227 11.35 17.62 -15.31
N PRO A 228 10.29 17.22 -16.01
CA PRO A 228 10.40 16.47 -17.26
C PRO A 228 11.21 17.24 -18.30
#